data_AF-E0UAH8-F1
#
_entry.id   AF-E0UAH8-F1
#
_cell.length_a   1.000
_cell.length_b   1.000
_cell.length_c   1.000
_cell.angle_alpha   90.00
_cell.angle_beta   90.00
_cell.angle_gamma   90.00
#
_symmetry.space_group_name_H-M   'P 1'
#
loop_
_entity.id
_entity.type
_entity.pdbx_description
1 polymer ?
#
loop_
_entity_poly.entity_id
_entity_poly.type
_entity_poly.pdbx_seq_one_letter_code
_entity_poly.pdbx_strand_id
1 'polypeptide(L)' 'MNFVKVRRYIDKEVQGLGDRIRKARKESGETIEVLAGKAGISRVYWYDIENERIRDSLPEETLRKIEKALNLDLGVNFDD' A
#
# COMPACT_ATOMS: atom_id res chain seq x y z
N MET A 1 -31.02 -19.48 -15.86
CA MET A 1 -31.08 -18.18 -15.14
C MET A 1 -29.71 -17.55 -15.26
N ASN A 2 -29.60 -16.36 -15.86
CA ASN A 2 -28.32 -15.67 -16.03
C ASN A 2 -28.11 -14.70 -14.87
N PHE A 3 -26.88 -14.63 -14.38
CA PHE A 3 -26.49 -13.80 -13.24
C PHE A 3 -25.59 -12.65 -13.69
N VAL A 4 -25.63 -11.56 -12.92
CA VAL A 4 -24.85 -10.33 -13.13
C VAL A 4 -23.62 -10.29 -12.23
N LYS A 5 -22.59 -9.64 -12.74
CA LYS A 5 -21.37 -9.30 -12.01
C LYS A 5 -21.63 -8.16 -11.04
N VAL A 6 -21.38 -8.41 -9.76
CA VAL A 6 -21.42 -7.40 -8.69
C VAL A 6 -20.01 -6.87 -8.44
N ARG A 7 -19.87 -5.57 -8.21
CA ARG A 7 -18.64 -4.92 -7.72
C ARG A 7 -19.00 -3.94 -6.60
N ARG A 8 -18.20 -3.92 -5.55
CA ARG A 8 -18.24 -2.97 -4.43
C ARG A 8 -16.85 -2.35 -4.31
N TYR A 9 -16.79 -1.05 -4.08
CA TYR A 9 -15.58 -0.31 -3.75
C TYR A 9 -15.81 0.41 -2.42
N ILE A 10 -14.76 0.48 -1.59
CA ILE A 10 -14.72 1.25 -0.35
C ILE A 10 -13.42 2.03 -0.40
N ASP A 11 -13.51 3.35 -0.39
CA ASP A 11 -12.35 4.22 -0.21
C ASP A 11 -12.30 4.65 1.26
N LYS A 12 -11.11 4.59 1.86
CA LYS A 12 -10.85 5.06 3.23
C LYS A 12 -9.72 6.06 3.18
N GLU A 13 -9.98 7.26 3.69
CA GLU A 13 -8.94 8.27 3.84
C GLU A 13 -8.07 7.92 5.06
N VAL A 14 -6.78 7.72 4.82
CA VAL A 14 -5.81 7.37 5.86
C VAL A 14 -4.70 8.41 5.84
N GLN A 15 -4.83 9.43 6.69
CA GLN A 15 -3.88 10.54 6.75
C GLN A 15 -2.47 10.06 7.16
N GLY A 16 -1.44 10.47 6.40
CA GLY A 16 -0.04 10.18 6.73
C GLY A 16 0.34 8.70 6.58
N LEU A 17 -0.37 7.94 5.74
CA LEU A 17 -0.01 6.56 5.44
C LEU A 17 1.35 6.49 4.73
N GLY A 18 1.62 7.43 3.81
CA GLY A 18 2.89 7.48 3.08
C GLY A 18 4.08 7.67 4.01
N ASP A 19 3.96 8.56 4.99
CA ASP A 19 5.00 8.80 5.99
C ASP A 19 5.19 7.61 6.95
N ARG A 20 4.11 6.91 7.31
CA ARG A 20 4.20 5.65 8.09
C ARG A 20 5.00 4.59 7.35
N ILE A 21 4.71 4.37 6.05
CA ILE A 21 5.44 3.44 5.18
C ILE A 21 6.92 3.84 5.10
N ARG A 22 7.19 5.14 4.88
CA ARG A 22 8.55 5.67 4.81
C ARG A 22 9.34 5.46 6.09
N LYS A 23 8.72 5.69 7.25
CA LYS A 23 9.34 5.48 8.56
C LYS A 23 9.70 4.02 8.75
N ALA A 24 8.75 3.12 8.50
CA ALA A 24 8.96 1.68 8.55
C ALA A 24 10.10 1.20 7.64
N ARG A 25 10.17 1.69 6.40
CA ARG A 25 11.29 1.37 5.50
C ARG A 25 12.63 1.83 6.07
N LYS A 26 12.70 3.04 6.62
CA LYS A 26 13.95 3.55 7.21
C LYS A 26 14.38 2.70 8.40
N GLU A 27 13.43 2.22 9.20
CA GLU A 27 13.67 1.33 10.34
C GLU A 27 14.11 -0.08 9.91
N SER A 28 13.63 -0.58 8.76
CA SER A 28 14.08 -1.87 8.22
C SER A 28 15.51 -1.85 7.66
N GLY A 29 16.05 -0.67 7.34
CA GLY A 29 17.38 -0.51 6.75
C GLY A 29 17.46 -0.87 5.27
N GLU A 30 16.34 -1.25 4.64
CA GLU A 30 16.31 -1.65 3.23
C GLU A 30 16.07 -0.46 2.29
N THR A 31 16.55 -0.60 1.05
CA THR A 31 16.32 0.41 0.01
C THR A 31 14.91 0.29 -0.56
N ILE A 32 14.45 1.35 -1.25
CA ILE A 32 13.15 1.32 -1.94
C ILE A 32 13.14 0.21 -3.00
N GLU A 33 14.24 0.00 -3.72
CA GLU A 33 14.36 -1.03 -4.75
C GLU A 33 14.11 -2.43 -4.21
N VAL A 34 14.71 -2.76 -3.06
CA VAL A 34 14.58 -4.08 -2.45
C VAL A 34 13.13 -4.33 -2.01
N LEU A 35 12.55 -3.36 -1.28
CA LEU A 35 11.18 -3.50 -0.77
C LEU A 35 10.12 -3.45 -1.88
N ALA A 36 10.29 -2.59 -2.88
CA ALA A 36 9.43 -2.56 -4.05
C ALA A 36 9.49 -3.89 -4.82
N GLY A 37 10.68 -4.48 -4.96
CA GLY A 37 10.84 -5.83 -5.51
C GLY A 37 10.09 -6.90 -4.70
N LYS A 38 10.21 -6.88 -3.37
CA LYS A 38 9.48 -7.78 -2.47
C LYS A 38 7.95 -7.61 -2.55
N ALA A 39 7.47 -6.38 -2.68
CA ALA A 39 6.06 -6.06 -2.82
C ALA A 39 5.54 -6.24 -4.26
N GLY A 40 6.40 -6.55 -5.23
CA GLY A 40 6.01 -6.72 -6.63
C GLY A 40 5.52 -5.45 -7.30
N ILE A 41 6.03 -4.28 -6.89
CA ILE A 41 5.69 -2.98 -7.47
C ILE A 41 6.93 -2.25 -7.98
N SER A 42 6.73 -1.22 -8.81
CA SER A 42 7.85 -0.42 -9.30
C SER A 42 8.42 0.48 -8.20
N ARG A 43 9.72 0.74 -8.26
CA ARG A 43 10.41 1.70 -7.36
C ARG A 43 9.74 3.08 -7.39
N VAL A 44 9.33 3.54 -8.58
CA VAL A 44 8.66 4.84 -8.76
C VAL A 44 7.32 4.84 -8.03
N TYR A 45 6.52 3.77 -8.18
CA TYR A 45 5.23 3.68 -7.50
C TYR A 45 5.37 3.63 -5.98
N TRP A 46 6.35 2.88 -5.45
CA TRP A 46 6.67 2.92 -4.01
C TRP A 46 7.05 4.32 -3.55
N TYR A 47 7.91 5.01 -4.30
CA TYR A 47 8.32 6.37 -3.99
C TYR A 47 7.13 7.35 -4.01
N ASP A 48 6.20 7.22 -4.96
CA ASP A 48 4.99 8.04 -5.01
C ASP A 48 4.05 7.75 -3.83
N ILE A 49 3.91 6.48 -3.42
CA ILE A 49 3.14 6.09 -2.22
C ILE A 49 3.71 6.76 -0.98
N GLU A 50 5.04 6.67 -0.76
CA GLU A 50 5.68 7.29 0.40
C GLU A 50 5.55 8.82 0.43
N ASN A 51 5.36 9.45 -0.73
CA ASN A 51 5.20 10.90 -0.84
C ASN A 51 3.73 11.32 -0.96
N GLU A 52 2.78 10.38 -0.87
CA GLU A 52 1.34 10.62 -1.06
C GLU A 52 1.04 11.31 -2.41
N ARG A 53 1.77 10.94 -3.46
CA ARG A 53 1.67 11.48 -4.84
C ARG A 53 1.04 10.53 -5.85
N ILE A 54 0.47 9.42 -5.37
CA ILE A 54 -0.32 8.53 -6.24
C ILE A 54 -1.56 9.28 -6.75
N ARG A 55 -1.90 9.07 -8.03
CA ARG A 55 -3.04 9.76 -8.66
C ARG A 55 -4.39 9.15 -8.27
N ASP A 56 -4.40 7.85 -8.06
CA ASP A 56 -5.56 7.05 -7.67
C ASP A 56 -5.39 6.54 -6.24
N SER A 57 -6.41 5.90 -5.68
CA SER A 57 -6.32 5.25 -4.38
C SER A 57 -5.27 4.11 -4.39
N LEU A 58 -4.61 3.90 -3.24
CA LEU A 58 -3.74 2.76 -3.05
C LEU A 58 -4.61 1.49 -2.92
N PRO A 59 -4.53 0.51 -3.84
CA PRO A 59 -5.32 -0.70 -3.72
C PRO A 59 -4.97 -1.45 -2.44
N GLU A 60 -5.97 -2.01 -1.76
CA GLU A 60 -5.75 -2.81 -0.54
C GLU A 60 -4.73 -3.92 -0.78
N GLU A 61 -4.82 -4.63 -1.91
CA GLU A 61 -3.87 -5.69 -2.24
C GLU A 61 -2.42 -5.19 -2.26
N THR A 62 -2.17 -3.99 -2.81
CA THR A 62 -0.85 -3.38 -2.81
C THR A 62 -0.42 -2.99 -1.40
N LEU A 63 -1.32 -2.44 -0.59
CA LEU A 63 -1.05 -2.15 0.82
C LEU A 63 -0.62 -3.42 1.58
N ARG A 64 -1.33 -4.54 1.41
CA ARG A 64 -0.97 -5.82 2.05
C ARG A 64 0.38 -6.36 1.58
N LYS A 65 0.74 -6.14 0.30
CA LYS A 65 2.07 -6.50 -0.22
C LYS A 65 3.18 -5.65 0.42
N ILE A 66 2.93 -4.36 0.65
CA ILE A 66 3.85 -3.46 1.35
C ILE A 66 4.02 -3.89 2.82
N GLU A 67 2.93 -4.19 3.53
CA GLU A 67 2.94 -4.73 4.90
C GLU A 67 3.80 -6.00 5.00
N LYS A 68 3.58 -6.95 4.06
CA LYS A 68 4.37 -8.17 3.98
C LYS A 68 5.85 -7.91 3.69
N ALA A 69 6.17 -6.97 2.79
CA ALA A 69 7.56 -6.62 2.47
C ALA A 69 8.29 -5.98 3.66
N LEU A 70 7.57 -5.19 4.47
CA LEU A 70 8.06 -4.53 5.69
C LEU A 70 7.97 -5.39 6.95
N ASN A 71 7.28 -6.53 6.89
CA ASN A 71 6.99 -7.42 8.02
C ASN A 71 6.31 -6.70 9.20
N LEU A 72 5.27 -5.90 8.91
CA LEU A 72 4.47 -5.19 9.92
C LEU A 72 3.05 -4.88 9.43
N ASP A 73 2.16 -4.53 10.36
CA ASP A 73 0.80 -4.04 10.11
C ASP A 73 0.76 -2.51 10.15
N LEU A 74 0.20 -1.87 9.11
CA LEU A 74 0.07 -0.41 9.00
C LEU A 74 -1.23 0.12 9.61
N GLY A 75 -2.07 -0.76 10.15
CA GLY A 75 -3.27 -0.44 10.92
C GLY A 75 -4.43 0.05 10.07
N VAL A 76 -4.51 -0.39 8.80
CA VAL A 76 -5.62 -0.03 7.91
C VAL A 76 -6.63 -1.16 7.85
N ASN A 77 -7.80 -0.93 8.46
CA ASN A 77 -8.97 -1.81 8.41
C ASN A 77 -10.09 -1.16 7.57
N PHE A 78 -10.78 -1.95 6.75
CA PHE A 78 -11.89 -1.50 5.89
C PHE A 78 -13.28 -1.90 6.43
N ASP A 79 -13.32 -2.70 7.50
CA ASP A 79 -14.55 -3.24 8.09
C ASP A 79 -15.06 -2.44 9.31
N ASP A 80 -14.40 -1.34 9.65
CA ASP A 80 -14.82 -0.43 10.74
C ASP A 80 -15.97 0.51 10.33
#